data_AF-A0A968AF26-F1
#
_entry.id   AF-A0A968AF26-F1
#
_cell.length_a   1.000
_cell.length_b   1.000
_cell.length_c   1.000
_cell.angle_alpha   90.00
_cell.angle_beta   90.00
_cell.angle_gamma   90.00
#
_symmetry.space_group_name_H-M   'P 1'
#
loop_
_entity.id
_entity.type
_entity.pdbx_description
1 polymer ?
#
loop_
_entity_poly.entity_id
_entity_poly.type
_entity_poly.pdbx_seq_one_letter_code
_entity_poly.pdbx_strand_id
1 'polypeptide(L)'
;RSTEGEIDVKNTNNKLRPGMFVPVDILYGQSERATLVPTSAIYTDPNSGEQGVFVASSLGSEIQPAEQVDPENPPPLTEPTEVQFKSVDVIAEGRMEVGVNGIEPGNWVVTVGQDLLSSGRQQARVRTSSWERILALQGLQRQDLLQRVLDRQTEMNDSSIQ
;
A
#
# COMPACT_ATOMS: atom_id res chain seq x y z
N ARG A 1 -4.41 28.89 -27.79
CA ARG A 1 -5.63 28.60 -27.00
C ARG A 1 -5.42 29.25 -25.65
N SER A 2 -6.28 30.18 -25.25
CA SER A 2 -6.28 30.80 -23.93
C SER A 2 -7.44 30.25 -23.11
N THR A 3 -7.28 30.25 -21.79
CA THR A 3 -8.33 29.95 -20.81
C THR A 3 -8.59 31.23 -20.03
N GLU A 4 -9.84 31.65 -19.94
CA GLU A 4 -10.26 32.84 -19.17
C GLU A 4 -10.84 32.39 -17.82
N GLY A 5 -10.52 33.12 -16.76
CA GLY A 5 -11.05 32.90 -15.41
C GLY A 5 -11.47 34.23 -14.81
N GLU A 6 -12.68 34.29 -14.28
CA GLU A 6 -13.26 35.48 -13.65
C GLU A 6 -13.37 35.25 -12.14
N ILE A 7 -13.12 36.29 -11.34
CA ILE A 7 -13.23 36.25 -9.88
C ILE A 7 -13.88 37.53 -9.37
N ASP A 8 -14.92 37.37 -8.55
CA ASP A 8 -15.55 38.48 -7.86
C ASP A 8 -14.82 38.80 -6.56
N VAL A 9 -14.18 39.97 -6.50
CA VAL A 9 -13.44 40.44 -5.33
C VAL A 9 -14.19 41.61 -4.69
N LYS A 10 -14.40 41.54 -3.37
CA LYS A 10 -14.96 42.66 -2.61
C LYS A 10 -13.96 43.82 -2.57
N ASN A 11 -14.26 44.90 -3.29
CA ASN A 11 -13.42 46.09 -3.40
C ASN A 11 -13.72 47.11 -2.29
N THR A 12 -13.46 46.75 -1.04
CA THR A 12 -13.70 47.65 0.10
C THR A 12 -12.81 48.89 -0.01
N ASN A 13 -13.42 50.08 0.03
CA ASN A 13 -12.76 51.40 -0.10
C ASN A 13 -12.21 51.74 -1.50
N ASN A 14 -12.72 51.14 -2.59
CA ASN A 14 -12.37 51.48 -3.97
C ASN A 14 -10.85 51.43 -4.28
N LYS A 15 -10.13 50.53 -3.62
CA LYS A 15 -8.67 50.40 -3.76
C LYS A 15 -8.27 49.78 -5.10
N LEU A 16 -9.09 48.89 -5.64
CA LEU A 16 -8.90 48.30 -6.96
C LEU A 16 -9.59 49.18 -8.00
N ARG A 17 -8.82 49.69 -8.97
CA ARG A 17 -9.33 50.50 -10.08
C ARG A 17 -9.30 49.70 -11.39
N PRO A 18 -10.26 49.89 -12.30
CA PRO A 18 -10.25 49.23 -13.61
C PRO A 18 -8.93 49.50 -14.36
N GLY A 19 -8.39 48.46 -15.01
CA GLY A 19 -7.10 48.53 -15.73
C GLY A 19 -5.86 48.29 -14.88
N MET A 20 -6.01 48.01 -13.57
CA MET A 20 -4.90 47.63 -12.70
C MET A 20 -4.53 46.15 -12.87
N PHE A 21 -3.23 45.84 -12.94
CA PHE A 21 -2.73 44.47 -12.89
C PHE A 21 -2.64 44.00 -11.44
N VAL A 22 -3.08 42.76 -11.19
CA VAL A 22 -3.03 42.14 -9.87
C VAL A 22 -2.33 40.78 -10.01
N PRO A 23 -1.35 40.45 -9.15
CA PRO A 23 -0.78 39.11 -9.13
C PRO A 23 -1.83 38.12 -8.62
N VAL A 24 -2.00 37.02 -9.34
CA VAL A 24 -2.90 35.94 -8.95
C VAL A 24 -2.09 34.67 -8.79
N ASP A 25 -2.14 34.08 -7.60
CA ASP A 25 -1.59 32.76 -7.34
C ASP A 25 -2.67 31.71 -7.59
N ILE A 26 -2.45 30.84 -8.57
CA ILE A 26 -3.34 29.70 -8.84
C ILE A 26 -2.75 28.48 -8.16
N LEU A 27 -3.37 28.02 -7.08
CA LEU A 27 -3.00 26.78 -6.41
C LEU A 27 -3.78 25.62 -7.04
N TYR A 28 -3.06 24.71 -7.70
CA TYR A 28 -3.64 23.51 -8.28
C TYR A 28 -3.31 22.30 -7.40
N GLY A 29 -4.34 21.69 -6.80
CA GLY A 29 -4.22 20.42 -6.09
C GLY A 29 -4.81 19.31 -6.95
N GLN A 30 -4.00 18.32 -7.30
CA GLN A 30 -4.50 17.09 -7.90
C GLN A 30 -4.63 16.04 -6.80
N SER A 31 -5.86 15.67 -6.47
CA SER A 31 -6.12 14.51 -5.63
C SER A 31 -6.12 13.26 -6.52
N GLU A 32 -5.02 12.52 -6.50
CA GLU A 32 -4.96 11.23 -7.17
C GLU A 32 -5.58 10.15 -6.26
N ARG A 33 -6.53 9.39 -6.79
CA ARG A 33 -7.16 8.30 -6.05
C ARG A 33 -6.27 7.07 -6.16
N ALA A 34 -5.75 6.60 -5.03
CA ALA A 34 -4.96 5.38 -4.92
C ALA A 34 -5.78 4.27 -4.24
N THR A 35 -5.58 3.02 -4.66
CA THR A 35 -5.99 1.88 -3.85
C THR A 35 -4.90 1.62 -2.81
N LEU A 36 -5.28 1.48 -1.54
CA LEU A 36 -4.33 1.19 -0.47
C LEU A 36 -4.15 -0.33 -0.33
N VAL A 37 -2.90 -0.77 -0.27
CA VAL A 37 -2.52 -2.16 0.04
C VAL A 37 -1.49 -2.17 1.18
N PRO A 38 -1.40 -3.25 1.98
CA PRO A 38 -0.35 -3.37 2.98
C PRO A 38 1.01 -3.42 2.28
N THR A 39 2.07 -2.88 2.89
CA THR A 39 3.42 -2.94 2.29
C THR A 39 3.87 -4.37 2.03
N SER A 40 3.49 -5.31 2.89
CA SER A 40 3.73 -6.75 2.73
C SER A 40 3.06 -7.40 1.51
N ALA A 41 2.10 -6.72 0.86
CA ALA A 41 1.48 -7.21 -0.37
C ALA A 41 2.28 -6.84 -1.63
N ILE A 42 3.24 -5.91 -1.54
CA ILE A 42 4.09 -5.55 -2.69
C ILE A 42 5.13 -6.63 -2.90
N TYR A 43 5.09 -7.26 -4.06
CA TYR A 43 6.08 -8.21 -4.53
C TYR A 43 6.95 -7.54 -5.60
N THR A 44 8.27 -7.73 -5.50
CA THR A 44 9.21 -7.34 -6.55
C THR A 44 9.76 -8.62 -7.18
N ASP A 45 9.53 -8.82 -8.47
CA ASP A 45 10.07 -9.98 -9.17
C ASP A 45 11.62 -9.89 -9.21
N PRO A 46 12.35 -10.89 -8.68
CA PRO A 46 13.81 -10.85 -8.64
C PRO A 46 14.46 -10.94 -10.02
N ASN A 47 13.75 -11.43 -11.05
CA ASN A 47 14.31 -11.58 -12.39
C ASN A 47 14.13 -10.31 -13.24
N SER A 48 12.95 -9.68 -13.15
CA SER A 48 12.59 -8.51 -13.97
C SER A 48 12.74 -7.18 -13.23
N GLY A 49 12.73 -7.20 -11.89
CA GLY A 49 12.64 -6.00 -11.05
C GLY A 49 11.26 -5.34 -11.05
N GLU A 50 10.26 -5.95 -11.70
CA GLU A 50 8.92 -5.41 -11.78
C GLU A 50 8.18 -5.53 -10.44
N GLN A 51 7.50 -4.45 -10.03
CA GLN A 51 6.67 -4.44 -8.83
C GLN A 51 5.22 -4.79 -9.16
N GLY A 52 4.62 -5.61 -8.33
CA GLY A 52 3.24 -6.02 -8.49
C GLY A 52 2.65 -6.60 -7.23
N VAL A 53 1.37 -6.96 -7.33
CA VAL A 53 0.62 -7.59 -6.25
C VAL A 53 -0.04 -8.85 -6.80
N PHE A 54 -0.02 -9.91 -6.00
CA PHE A 54 -0.78 -11.12 -6.30
C PHE A 54 -2.24 -10.94 -5.87
N VAL A 55 -3.15 -11.05 -6.83
CA VAL A 55 -4.60 -10.86 -6.63
C VAL A 55 -5.31 -12.19 -6.75
N ALA A 56 -6.13 -12.50 -5.75
CA ALA A 56 -7.00 -13.68 -5.76
C ALA A 56 -8.35 -13.34 -6.39
N SER A 57 -8.40 -13.33 -7.72
CA SER A 57 -9.53 -12.83 -8.52
C SER A 57 -10.82 -13.60 -8.33
N SER A 58 -10.75 -14.89 -8.00
CA SER A 58 -11.93 -15.74 -7.83
C SER A 58 -12.52 -15.71 -6.41
N LEU A 59 -11.90 -15.00 -5.46
CA LEU A 59 -12.52 -14.74 -4.17
C LEU A 59 -13.48 -13.55 -4.29
N GLY A 60 -14.77 -13.80 -4.10
CA GLY A 60 -15.77 -12.74 -4.05
C GLY A 60 -15.61 -11.85 -2.81
N SER A 61 -16.16 -10.64 -2.88
CA SER A 61 -16.22 -9.69 -1.76
C SER A 61 -17.13 -10.18 -0.61
N GLU A 62 -17.86 -11.28 -0.80
CA GLU A 62 -18.77 -11.88 0.18
C GLU A 62 -18.04 -12.66 1.29
N ILE A 63 -16.76 -12.98 1.09
CA ILE A 63 -15.98 -13.74 2.07
C ILE A 63 -15.63 -12.81 3.23
N GLN A 64 -16.06 -13.18 4.44
CA GLN A 64 -15.70 -12.41 5.63
C GLN A 64 -14.25 -12.70 6.03
N PRO A 65 -13.44 -11.67 6.30
CA PRO A 65 -12.10 -11.86 6.83
C PRO A 65 -12.18 -12.54 8.20
N ALA A 66 -11.31 -13.51 8.46
CA ALA A 66 -11.18 -14.07 9.80
C ALA A 66 -10.56 -13.02 10.75
N GLU A 67 -11.37 -12.51 11.68
CA GLU A 67 -10.93 -11.51 12.67
C GLU A 67 -10.06 -12.12 13.77
N GLN A 68 -10.42 -13.33 14.24
CA GLN A 68 -9.70 -14.03 15.30
C GLN A 68 -9.33 -15.42 14.81
N VAL A 69 -8.04 -15.72 14.94
CA VAL A 69 -7.49 -17.02 14.58
C VAL A 69 -6.94 -17.61 15.85
N ASP A 70 -7.72 -18.54 16.39
CA ASP A 70 -7.24 -19.46 17.39
C ASP A 70 -6.04 -20.23 16.80
N PRO A 71 -4.85 -20.15 17.41
CA PRO A 71 -3.69 -20.91 16.96
C PRO A 71 -3.95 -22.42 16.92
N GLU A 72 -4.81 -22.94 17.81
CA GLU A 72 -5.17 -24.36 17.88
C GLU A 72 -6.27 -24.74 16.87
N ASN A 73 -7.08 -23.78 16.43
CA ASN A 73 -8.12 -23.99 15.44
C ASN A 73 -8.13 -22.89 14.36
N PRO A 74 -7.16 -22.92 13.43
CA PRO A 74 -7.06 -21.88 12.43
C PRO A 74 -8.21 -21.96 11.42
N PRO A 75 -8.60 -20.82 10.81
CA PRO A 75 -9.62 -20.81 9.77
C PRO A 75 -9.28 -21.78 8.65
N PRO A 76 -10.29 -22.50 8.13
CA PRO A 76 -10.10 -23.40 7.01
C PRO A 76 -9.53 -22.62 5.82
N LEU A 77 -8.64 -23.28 5.07
CA LEU A 77 -8.18 -22.76 3.80
C LEU A 77 -9.34 -22.78 2.80
N THR A 78 -9.31 -21.84 1.86
CA THR A 78 -10.24 -21.87 0.72
C THR A 78 -9.96 -23.08 -0.16
N GLU A 79 -10.93 -23.40 -1.03
CA GLU A 79 -10.66 -24.22 -2.20
C GLU A 79 -9.56 -23.57 -3.07
N PRO A 80 -8.84 -24.36 -3.91
CA PRO A 80 -7.85 -23.85 -4.84
C PRO A 80 -8.43 -22.71 -5.68
N THR A 81 -7.93 -21.52 -5.44
CA THR A 81 -8.40 -20.26 -5.99
C THR A 81 -7.36 -19.77 -6.98
N GLU A 82 -7.81 -19.19 -8.09
CA GLU A 82 -6.91 -18.63 -9.08
C GLU A 82 -6.27 -17.35 -8.53
N VAL A 83 -4.93 -17.27 -8.63
CA VAL A 83 -4.16 -16.12 -8.21
C VAL A 83 -3.33 -15.62 -9.38
N GLN A 84 -3.40 -14.32 -9.64
CA GLN A 84 -2.73 -13.69 -10.76
C GLN A 84 -1.79 -12.59 -10.27
N PHE A 85 -0.61 -12.50 -10.87
CA PHE A 85 0.28 -11.37 -10.67
C PHE A 85 -0.24 -10.18 -11.46
N LYS A 86 -0.48 -9.06 -10.79
CA LYS A 86 -0.90 -7.81 -11.41
C LYS A 86 0.17 -6.76 -11.14
N SER A 87 0.78 -6.27 -12.21
CA SER A 87 1.72 -5.15 -12.15
C SER A 87 1.01 -3.92 -11.59
N VAL A 88 1.67 -3.21 -10.66
CA VAL A 88 1.10 -2.02 -10.02
C VAL A 88 2.07 -0.87 -10.10
N ASP A 89 1.51 0.33 -10.21
CA ASP A 89 2.29 1.56 -10.13
C ASP A 89 2.17 2.14 -8.72
N VAL A 90 3.30 2.31 -8.05
CA VAL A 90 3.37 2.82 -6.67
C VAL A 90 3.42 4.34 -6.71
N ILE A 91 2.32 4.97 -6.30
CA ILE A 91 2.18 6.44 -6.32
C ILE A 91 2.42 7.09 -4.96
N ALA A 92 2.32 6.32 -3.87
CA ALA A 92 2.62 6.80 -2.53
C ALA A 92 3.11 5.65 -1.63
N GLU A 93 4.13 5.92 -0.82
CA GLU A 93 4.65 4.98 0.17
C GLU A 93 4.41 5.50 1.59
N GLY A 94 3.63 4.75 2.35
CA GLY A 94 3.40 4.98 3.77
C GLY A 94 4.23 4.04 4.63
N ARG A 95 4.13 4.22 5.96
CA ARG A 95 4.85 3.37 6.92
C ARG A 95 4.36 1.93 6.94
N MET A 96 3.09 1.67 6.67
CA MET A 96 2.52 0.31 6.73
C MET A 96 1.66 -0.05 5.51
N GLU A 97 1.39 0.94 4.67
CA GLU A 97 0.51 0.86 3.53
C GLU A 97 1.17 1.56 2.35
N VAL A 98 0.78 1.15 1.16
CA VAL A 98 1.28 1.67 -0.10
C VAL A 98 0.06 2.03 -0.95
N GLY A 99 0.06 3.25 -1.49
CA GLY A 99 -0.92 3.69 -2.46
C GLY A 99 -0.51 3.21 -3.85
N VAL A 100 -1.34 2.37 -4.45
CA VAL A 100 -1.07 1.76 -5.76
C VAL A 100 -2.18 2.08 -6.77
N ASN A 101 -1.76 2.21 -8.02
CA ASN A 101 -2.63 2.18 -9.19
C ASN A 101 -2.58 0.79 -9.85
N GLY A 102 -3.72 0.36 -10.41
CA GLY A 102 -3.84 -0.92 -11.11
C GLY A 102 -4.59 -2.00 -10.34
N ILE A 103 -4.93 -1.80 -9.06
CA ILE A 103 -5.77 -2.72 -8.27
C ILE A 103 -7.14 -2.09 -8.02
N GLU A 104 -8.21 -2.85 -8.22
CA GLU A 104 -9.56 -2.37 -7.91
C GLU A 104 -9.84 -2.49 -6.41
N PRO A 105 -10.50 -1.50 -5.80
CA PRO A 105 -10.91 -1.59 -4.40
C PRO A 105 -11.78 -2.83 -4.15
N GLY A 106 -11.49 -3.56 -3.06
CA GLY A 106 -12.23 -4.77 -2.69
C GLY A 106 -11.68 -6.07 -3.27
N ASN A 107 -10.63 -6.02 -4.10
CA ASN A 107 -9.89 -7.22 -4.49
C ASN A 107 -9.06 -7.76 -3.31
N TRP A 108 -9.00 -9.08 -3.20
CA TRP A 108 -8.15 -9.77 -2.24
C TRP A 108 -6.71 -9.80 -2.72
N VAL A 109 -5.80 -9.31 -1.87
CA VAL A 109 -4.36 -9.30 -2.12
C VAL A 109 -3.64 -10.32 -1.24
N VAL A 110 -2.61 -10.97 -1.79
CA VAL A 110 -1.79 -11.94 -1.04
C VAL A 110 -0.64 -11.20 -0.37
N THR A 111 -0.51 -11.35 0.95
CA THR A 111 0.54 -10.71 1.78
C THR A 111 1.61 -11.68 2.26
N VAL A 112 1.40 -12.99 2.12
CA VAL A 112 2.33 -14.03 2.57
C VAL A 112 2.35 -15.17 1.56
N GLY A 113 3.53 -15.71 1.25
CA GLY A 113 3.70 -16.86 0.35
C GLY A 113 3.84 -16.48 -1.13
N GLN A 114 4.09 -15.21 -1.43
CA GLN A 114 4.24 -14.67 -2.80
C GLN A 114 5.38 -15.34 -3.57
N ASP A 115 6.49 -15.68 -2.90
CA ASP A 115 7.61 -16.39 -3.52
C ASP A 115 7.19 -17.74 -4.11
N LEU A 116 6.25 -18.44 -3.47
CA LEU A 116 5.75 -19.73 -3.96
C LEU A 116 4.90 -19.56 -5.22
N LEU A 117 4.23 -18.41 -5.37
CA LEU A 117 3.40 -18.08 -6.53
C LEU A 117 4.25 -17.64 -7.73
N SER A 118 5.36 -16.96 -7.47
CA SER A 118 6.31 -16.52 -8.50
C SER A 118 6.85 -17.67 -9.37
N SER A 119 6.90 -18.90 -8.81
CA SER A 119 7.36 -20.11 -9.51
C SER A 119 6.42 -20.66 -10.59
N GLY A 120 5.35 -19.93 -10.94
CA GLY A 120 4.38 -20.30 -11.98
C GLY A 120 3.14 -21.03 -11.47
N ARG A 121 2.88 -20.99 -10.15
CA ARG A 121 1.66 -21.56 -9.57
C ARG A 121 0.50 -20.58 -9.76
N GLN A 122 -0.45 -20.95 -10.60
CA GLN A 122 -1.65 -20.15 -10.89
C GLN A 122 -2.81 -20.41 -9.92
N GLN A 123 -2.70 -21.45 -9.09
CA GLN A 123 -3.71 -21.81 -8.09
C GLN A 123 -3.09 -21.88 -6.71
N ALA A 124 -3.79 -21.30 -5.74
CA ALA A 124 -3.40 -21.32 -4.34
C ALA A 124 -4.60 -21.52 -3.43
N ARG A 125 -4.37 -22.21 -2.31
CA ARG A 125 -5.31 -22.22 -1.19
C ARG A 125 -4.93 -21.08 -0.28
N VAL A 126 -5.85 -20.15 -0.07
CA VAL A 126 -5.58 -18.93 0.68
C VAL A 126 -6.34 -18.94 1.99
N ARG A 127 -5.86 -18.15 2.95
CA ARG A 127 -6.54 -17.88 4.20
C ARG A 127 -6.83 -16.39 4.25
N THR A 128 -8.10 -16.03 4.42
CA THR A 128 -8.47 -14.62 4.59
C THR A 128 -8.03 -14.14 5.98
N SER A 129 -7.66 -12.87 6.07
CA SER A 129 -7.31 -12.22 7.33
C SER A 129 -7.78 -10.78 7.28
N SER A 130 -8.15 -10.23 8.43
CA SER A 130 -8.55 -8.83 8.52
C SER A 130 -7.38 -7.89 8.26
N TRP A 131 -7.70 -6.70 7.78
CA TRP A 131 -6.73 -5.65 7.50
C TRP A 131 -5.94 -5.26 8.77
N GLU A 132 -6.64 -5.05 9.87
CA GLU A 132 -6.08 -4.67 11.17
C GLU A 132 -5.06 -5.69 11.65
N ARG A 133 -5.34 -6.98 11.43
CA ARG A 133 -4.44 -8.07 11.79
C ARG A 133 -3.18 -8.07 10.93
N ILE A 134 -3.31 -7.90 9.62
CA ILE A 134 -2.14 -7.81 8.74
C ILE A 134 -1.25 -6.64 9.14
N LEU A 135 -1.82 -5.47 9.41
CA LEU A 135 -1.06 -4.31 9.87
C LEU A 135 -0.37 -4.57 11.21
N ALA A 136 -1.05 -5.22 12.16
CA ALA A 136 -0.45 -5.59 13.45
C ALA A 136 0.76 -6.53 13.26
N LEU A 137 0.62 -7.56 12.42
CA LEU A 137 1.71 -8.50 12.11
C LEU A 137 2.90 -7.82 11.42
N GLN A 138 2.62 -6.93 10.46
CA GLN A 138 3.66 -6.14 9.80
C GLN A 138 4.37 -5.19 10.77
N GLY A 139 3.66 -4.68 11.78
CA GLY A 139 4.25 -3.91 12.87
C GLY A 139 5.26 -4.72 13.68
N LEU A 140 4.89 -5.93 14.11
CA LEU A 140 5.72 -6.81 14.92
C LEU A 140 7.01 -7.20 14.21
N GLN A 141 6.92 -7.62 12.93
CA GLN A 141 8.11 -8.02 12.15
C GLN A 141 9.18 -6.93 12.09
N ARG A 142 8.79 -5.65 12.02
CA ARG A 142 9.74 -4.54 11.99
C ARG A 142 10.39 -4.28 13.33
N GLN A 143 9.65 -4.42 14.43
CA GLN A 143 10.20 -4.27 15.78
C GLN A 143 11.27 -5.32 16.03
N ASP A 144 11.02 -6.56 15.64
CA ASP A 144 11.99 -7.66 15.77
C ASP A 144 13.26 -7.41 14.94
N LEU A 145 13.12 -6.92 13.70
CA LEU A 145 14.26 -6.60 12.84
C LEU A 145 15.12 -5.46 13.43
N LEU A 146 14.46 -4.40 13.93
CA LEU A 146 15.15 -3.30 14.58
C LEU A 146 15.92 -3.78 15.81
N GLN A 147 15.29 -4.60 16.66
CA GLN A 147 15.92 -5.13 17.86
C GLN A 147 17.18 -5.93 17.50
N ARG A 148 17.09 -6.84 16.52
CA ARG A 148 18.25 -7.64 16.06
C ARG A 148 19.40 -6.78 15.52
N VAL A 149 19.11 -5.65 14.87
CA VAL A 149 20.14 -4.74 14.36
C VAL A 149 20.82 -3.99 15.50
N LEU A 150 20.05 -3.52 16.48
CA LEU A 150 20.57 -2.84 17.68
C LEU A 150 21.42 -3.79 18.54
N ASP A 151 20.97 -5.03 18.73
CA ASP A 151 21.70 -6.04 19.49
C ASP A 151 23.05 -6.34 18.82
N ARG A 152 23.07 -6.51 17.49
CA ARG A 152 24.31 -6.72 16.71
C ARG A 152 25.29 -5.55 16.82
N GLN A 153 24.81 -4.30 16.84
CA GLN A 153 25.68 -3.12 17.00
C GLN A 153 26.29 -3.05 18.40
N THR A 154 25.54 -3.47 19.43
CA THR A 154 26.02 -3.50 20.81
C THR A 154 27.11 -4.56 20.98
N GLU A 155 26.91 -5.76 20.43
CA GLU A 155 27.93 -6.83 20.45
C GLU A 155 29.21 -6.44 19.70
N MET A 156 29.10 -5.76 18.55
CA MET A 156 30.25 -5.27 17.79
C MET A 156 31.06 -4.20 18.55
N ASN A 157 30.37 -3.29 19.25
CA ASN A 157 31.05 -2.26 20.05
C ASN A 157 31.76 -2.85 21.28
N ASP A 158 31.17 -3.85 21.96
CA ASP A 158 31.82 -4.52 23.09
C ASP A 158 33.04 -5.36 22.66
N SER A 159 32.98 -5.99 21.49
CA SER A 159 34.11 -6.75 20.93
C SER A 159 35.27 -5.89 20.43
N SER A 160 35.07 -4.57 20.29
CA SER A 160 36.10 -3.61 19.87
C SER A 160 36.84 -2.96 21.06
N ILE A 161 36.39 -3.23 22.30
CA ILE A 161 36.94 -2.67 23.55
C ILE A 161 37.77 -3.72 24.33
N GLN A 162 37.85 -4.97 23.85
CA GLN A 162 38.76 -6.02 24.36
C GLN A 162 39.95 -6.27 23.43
#